data_AF-A0A1A0VWH1-F1
#
_entry.id   AF-A0A1A0VWH1-F1
#
_cell.length_a   1.000
_cell.length_b   1.000
_cell.length_c   1.000
_cell.angle_alpha   90.00
_cell.angle_beta   90.00
_cell.angle_gamma   90.00
#
_symmetry.space_group_name_H-M   'P 1'
#
loop_
_entity.id
_entity.type
_entity.pdbx_description
1 polymer ?
#
loop_
_entity_poly.entity_id
_entity_poly.type
_entity_poly.pdbx_seq_one_letter_code
_entity_poly.pdbx_strand_id
1 'polypeptide(L)' 'MGGSQARLVDDQWVLDTMNNVTCSDGAYILYATSSHLTWDPNTLAGTAQHTYLIPVCGHPAGYSYTDQIQIKQSS' A
#
# COMPACT_ATOMS: atom_id res chain seq x y z
N MET A 1 9.35 -11.04 -8.00
CA MET A 1 9.76 -9.93 -7.11
C MET A 1 8.88 -9.98 -5.87
N GLY A 2 9.46 -9.73 -4.69
CA GLY A 2 8.98 -10.18 -3.37
C GLY A 2 7.47 -10.17 -3.18
N GLY A 3 6.89 -11.37 -3.12
CA GLY A 3 5.46 -11.56 -2.93
C GLY A 3 5.13 -11.36 -1.47
N SER A 4 4.68 -10.16 -1.11
CA SER A 4 3.97 -9.94 0.14
C SER A 4 2.71 -10.81 0.13
N GLN A 5 2.55 -11.68 1.13
CA GLN A 5 1.41 -12.58 1.21
C GLN A 5 0.31 -11.97 2.08
N ALA A 6 -0.91 -11.94 1.55
CA ALA A 6 -2.08 -11.57 2.32
C ALA A 6 -2.36 -12.66 3.37
N ARG A 7 -2.66 -12.24 4.60
CA ARG A 7 -3.03 -13.11 5.72
C ARG A 7 -4.39 -12.70 6.27
N LEU A 8 -5.20 -13.68 6.67
CA LEU A 8 -6.46 -13.41 7.36
C LEU A 8 -6.17 -13.28 8.86
N VAL A 9 -6.49 -12.13 9.43
CA VAL A 9 -6.29 -11.80 10.86
C VAL A 9 -7.57 -11.13 11.34
N ASP A 10 -8.17 -11.67 12.41
CA ASP A 10 -9.40 -11.12 13.01
C ASP A 10 -10.51 -10.86 11.97
N ASP A 11 -10.77 -11.86 11.12
CA ASP A 11 -11.77 -11.82 10.03
C ASP A 11 -11.54 -10.74 8.95
N GLN A 12 -10.37 -10.12 8.90
CA GLN A 12 -9.95 -9.21 7.83
C GLN A 12 -8.72 -9.71 7.10
N TRP A 13 -8.66 -9.47 5.80
CA TRP A 13 -7.42 -9.65 5.07
C TRP A 13 -6.48 -8.51 5.39
N VAL A 14 -5.23 -8.87 5.67
CA VAL A 14 -4.14 -7.95 5.97
C VAL A 14 -2.99 -8.21 5.01
N LEU A 15 -2.44 -7.16 4.42
CA LEU A 15 -1.24 -7.21 3.59
C LEU A 15 -0.31 -6.06 3.94
N ASP A 16 0.90 -6.41 4.37
CA ASP A 16 2.00 -5.47 4.54
C ASP A 16 2.93 -5.58 3.34
N THR A 17 3.23 -4.47 2.68
CA THR A 17 4.10 -4.49 1.50
C THR A 17 4.96 -3.24 1.38
N MET A 18 6.02 -3.33 0.58
CA MET A 18 6.84 -2.20 0.15
C MET A 18 6.46 -1.82 -1.27
N ASN A 19 6.41 -0.52 -1.58
CA ASN A 19 6.05 -0.03 -2.90
C ASN A 19 7.12 0.90 -3.46
N ASN A 20 7.14 0.94 -4.79
CA ASN A 20 7.94 1.87 -5.55
C ASN A 20 7.13 3.14 -5.77
N VAL A 21 7.80 4.28 -5.88
CA VAL A 21 7.16 5.57 -6.14
C VAL A 21 7.67 6.13 -7.45
N THR A 22 6.74 6.61 -8.28
CA THR A 22 7.03 7.43 -9.46
C THR A 22 6.66 8.87 -9.16
N CYS A 23 7.63 9.78 -9.17
CA CYS A 23 7.39 11.20 -8.97
C CYS A 23 6.92 11.89 -10.26
N SER A 24 6.34 13.08 -10.13
CA SER A 24 5.88 13.90 -11.26
C SER A 24 7.00 14.38 -12.19
N ASP A 25 8.24 14.41 -11.72
CA ASP A 25 9.44 14.70 -12.50
C ASP A 25 9.98 13.47 -13.27
N GLY A 26 9.31 12.32 -13.15
CA GLY A 26 9.69 11.06 -13.80
C GLY A 26 10.68 10.21 -13.01
N ALA A 27 11.14 10.65 -11.83
CA ALA A 27 12.00 9.83 -10.97
C ALA A 27 11.25 8.57 -10.50
N TYR A 28 11.95 7.42 -10.53
CA TYR A 28 11.43 6.14 -10.06
C TYR A 28 12.29 5.62 -8.93
N ILE A 29 11.69 5.44 -7.75
CA ILE A 29 12.38 5.10 -6.54
C ILE A 29 11.83 3.80 -6.00
N LEU A 30 12.69 2.79 -5.92
CA LEU A 30 12.34 1.47 -5.42
C LEU A 30 12.15 1.52 -3.90
N TYR A 31 11.11 0.83 -3.40
CA TYR A 31 10.87 0.61 -1.97
C TYR A 31 10.81 1.90 -1.13
N ALA A 32 10.33 3.00 -1.72
CA ALA A 32 10.28 4.30 -1.07
C ALA A 32 9.14 4.45 -0.05
N THR A 33 8.10 3.61 -0.17
CA THR A 33 6.98 3.57 0.77
C THR A 33 6.74 2.16 1.27
N SER A 34 6.13 2.07 2.46
CA SER A 34 5.46 0.86 2.94
C SER A 34 3.96 1.09 2.91
N SER A 35 3.20 0.00 2.80
CA SER A 35 1.75 0.01 2.91
C SER A 35 1.26 -1.08 3.84
N HIS A 36 0.28 -0.71 4.66
CA HIS A 36 -0.56 -1.63 5.41
C HIS A 36 -1.96 -1.59 4.80
N LEU A 37 -2.38 -2.71 4.22
CA LEU A 37 -3.69 -2.85 3.60
C LEU A 37 -4.56 -3.74 4.47
N THR A 38 -5.80 -3.31 4.68
CA THR A 38 -6.85 -4.11 5.30
C THR A 38 -8.07 -4.12 4.42
N TRP A 39 -8.69 -5.28 4.19
CA TRP A 39 -9.97 -5.35 3.48
C TRP A 39 -10.86 -6.47 4.01
N ASP A 40 -12.16 -6.26 3.88
CA ASP A 40 -13.17 -7.24 4.24
C ASP A 40 -13.19 -8.39 3.22
N PRO A 41 -13.20 -9.66 3.67
CA PRO A 41 -13.10 -10.83 2.79
C PRO A 41 -14.31 -11.04 1.88
N ASN A 42 -15.47 -10.46 2.21
CA ASN A 42 -16.73 -10.70 1.49
C ASN A 42 -17.03 -9.57 0.49
N THR A 43 -16.94 -8.33 0.96
CA THR A 43 -17.23 -7.12 0.19
C THR A 43 -16.03 -6.63 -0.60
N LEU A 44 -14.82 -7.06 -0.23
CA LEU A 44 -13.56 -6.66 -0.85
C LEU A 44 -13.28 -5.14 -0.74
N ALA A 45 -14.01 -4.44 0.11
CA ALA A 45 -13.79 -3.04 0.45
C ALA A 45 -12.77 -2.92 1.58
N GLY A 46 -11.95 -1.89 1.57
CA GLY A 46 -10.88 -1.75 2.55
C GLY A 46 -10.14 -0.43 2.50
N THR A 47 -9.00 -0.40 3.18
CA THR A 47 -8.08 0.74 3.19
C THR A 47 -6.65 0.32 2.89
N ALA A 48 -5.88 1.25 2.32
CA ALA A 48 -4.44 1.14 2.18
C ALA A 48 -3.81 2.35 2.86
N GLN A 49 -3.12 2.14 3.98
CA GLN A 49 -2.33 3.19 4.62
C GLN A 49 -0.91 3.13 4.08
N HIS A 50 -0.48 4.20 3.43
CA HIS A 50 0.85 4.36 2.86
C HIS A 50 1.71 5.20 3.79
N THR A 51 2.97 4.84 3.96
CA THR A 51 3.95 5.63 4.72
C THR A 51 5.24 5.77 3.93
N TYR A 52 5.68 7.01 3.72
CA TYR A 52 6.96 7.32 3.10
C TYR A 52 8.10 6.97 4.06
N LEU A 53 9.05 6.16 3.60
CA LEU A 53 10.19 5.72 4.41
C LEU A 53 11.40 6.65 4.26
N ILE A 54 11.46 7.36 3.13
CA ILE A 54 12.50 8.33 2.78
C ILE A 54 11.85 9.62 2.24
N PRO A 55 12.53 10.78 2.33
CA PRO A 55 12.02 12.00 1.72
C PRO A 55 12.05 11.92 0.19
N VAL A 56 10.89 11.97 -0.46
CA VAL A 56 10.77 11.87 -1.92
C VAL A 56 9.43 12.42 -2.43
N CYS A 57 9.37 12.85 -3.69
CA CYS A 57 8.20 13.47 -4.33
C CYS A 57 7.55 14.60 -3.50
N GLY A 58 8.35 15.40 -2.79
CA GLY A 58 7.86 16.51 -1.96
C GLY A 58 7.31 16.10 -0.57
N HIS A 59 7.36 14.81 -0.21
CA HIS A 59 6.91 14.33 1.09
C HIS A 59 8.10 13.98 1.98
N PRO A 60 8.08 14.35 3.28
CA PRO A 60 9.10 13.94 4.22
C PRO A 60 8.95 12.45 4.60
N ALA A 61 10.03 11.85 5.12
CA ALA A 61 9.94 10.54 5.75
C ALA A 61 8.96 10.56 6.93
N GLY A 62 8.17 9.50 7.07
CA GLY A 62 7.09 9.39 8.06
C GLY A 62 5.76 10.05 7.64
N TYR A 63 5.71 10.74 6.49
CA TYR A 63 4.43 11.19 5.95
C TYR A 63 3.56 9.98 5.59
N SER A 64 2.31 10.00 6.04
CA SER A 64 1.35 8.92 5.78
C SER A 64 0.03 9.45 5.27
N TYR A 65 -0.61 8.67 4.41
CA TYR A 65 -1.94 8.93 3.90
C TYR A 65 -2.69 7.61 3.71
N THR A 66 -4.01 7.68 3.64
CA THR A 66 -4.86 6.49 3.54
C THR A 66 -5.78 6.60 2.33
N ASP A 67 -5.73 5.57 1.48
CA ASP A 67 -6.63 5.40 0.36
C ASP A 67 -7.76 4.44 0.73
N GLN A 68 -8.96 4.71 0.20
CA GLN A 68 -10.05 3.73 0.18
C GLN A 68 -9.85 2.81 -1.03
N ILE A 69 -9.92 1.50 -0.81
CA ILE A 69 -9.72 0.50 -1.86
C ILE A 69 -10.97 -0.36 -2.03
N GLN A 70 -11.19 -0.80 -3.27
CA GLN A 70 -12.18 -1.81 -3.62
C GLN A 70 -11.50 -2.83 -4.53
N ILE A 71 -11.21 -4.01 -3.99
CA ILE A 71 -10.62 -5.08 -4.76
C ILE A 71 -11.72 -5.69 -5.65
N LYS A 72 -11.37 -5.93 -6.91
CA LYS A 72 -12.24 -6.57 -7.89
C LYS A 72 -11.58 -7.84 -8.38
N GLN A 73 -12.34 -8.92 -8.48
CA GLN A 73 -11.87 -10.15 -9.13
C GLN A 73 -11.70 -9.87 -10.63
N SER A 74 -10.54 -10.21 -11.19
CA SER A 74 -10.35 -10.26 -12.64
C SER A 74 -10.74 -11.64 -13.14
N SER A 75 -11.71 -11.69 -14.06
CA SER A 75 -12.08 -12.87 -14.84
C SER A 75 -11.17 -13.07 -16.04
#